data_AF-A0A0Q9TZI2-F1
#
_entry.id   AF-A0A0Q9TZI2-F1
#
_cell.length_a   1.000
_cell.length_b   1.000
_cell.length_c   1.000
_cell.angle_alpha   90.00
_cell.angle_beta   90.00
_cell.angle_gamma   90.00
#
_symmetry.space_group_name_H-M   'P 1'
#
loop_
_entity.id
_entity.type
_entity.pdbx_description
1 polymer ?
#
loop_
_entity_poly.entity_id
_entity_poly.type
_entity_poly.pdbx_seq_one_letter_code
_entity_poly.pdbx_strand_id
1 'polypeptide(L)'
;MDEPGAHTGGPILGYRVLRLFVNRESDEQDRLMFEGMTAQTYQPYADDPRVAPVLALGLEPLDSRGSITMTGTDGKTETVLVERITRGRTVAVLFSYRGYWHLWSMASAATETEAGLNEFTQILIEVIERLHPIELVAANVSRLVRSDHQANLLQAAMYRRVDVVVAGHVRFEFSGPNSHVGRLLFAVLAMMAAMERDWIVQRVTAGTIARWRRGLWPRGKQFVPFGYALTDDGVLLPRPELRANVRQMMLVLSSDGAPSEKQQQLARLGVMTQRGKRGARQSTVDALSDPVALERRLNACAAIWIQGEYLYRHRNPFRELSDMAGVPIQRYDAGTVADMRREMGQTALADALNPAGPAVQMLRAELDADVLTHPDGHGSSRNEPAGIHDSGELQMLCRVPVPEGGWAEPEVLDRYAAYVQRLARDAIRDRPTRRPRPLSKDVEADSVNPSLHMHMLPSTVMRTGAWTKTTGRGPAQARAHIAPLTGRRWSDDQYDYEINIAANNKYAVRRWPVGTDRKDLVLRAKPVAHSERDPEGADLP
;
A
#
# COMPACT_ATOMS: atom_id res chain seq x y z
N MET A 1 40.72 -26.57 5.65
CA MET A 1 39.71 -25.63 6.19
C MET A 1 38.40 -26.34 6.05
N ASP A 2 37.96 -26.96 7.14
CA ASP A 2 36.82 -27.88 7.12
C ASP A 2 35.51 -27.09 7.09
N GLU A 3 34.62 -27.45 6.17
CA GLU A 3 33.28 -26.88 6.08
C GLU A 3 32.44 -27.31 7.29
N PRO A 4 31.78 -26.39 8.00
CA PRO A 4 30.90 -26.74 9.10
C PRO A 4 29.62 -27.39 8.54
N GLY A 5 29.37 -28.62 8.98
CA GLY A 5 28.23 -29.43 8.55
C GLY A 5 26.86 -28.80 8.82
N ALA A 6 25.91 -29.11 7.95
CA ALA A 6 24.53 -28.64 8.02
C ALA A 6 23.84 -29.09 9.33
N HIS A 7 23.73 -28.18 10.29
CA HIS A 7 23.01 -28.40 11.54
C HIS A 7 21.51 -28.13 11.36
N THR A 8 20.70 -29.18 11.47
CA THR A 8 19.26 -29.10 11.64
C THR A 8 18.89 -28.86 13.11
N GLY A 9 18.34 -27.68 13.41
CA GLY A 9 17.23 -27.53 14.37
C GLY A 9 17.52 -27.43 15.87
N GLY A 10 18.21 -26.38 16.31
CA GLY A 10 18.17 -25.86 17.69
C GLY A 10 18.58 -24.38 17.70
N PRO A 11 18.07 -23.52 18.61
CA PRO A 11 18.49 -22.12 18.68
C PRO A 11 19.96 -22.07 19.10
N ILE A 12 20.83 -21.82 18.13
CA ILE A 12 22.26 -21.69 18.36
C ILE A 12 22.50 -20.32 19.03
N LEU A 13 22.44 -20.30 20.36
CA LEU A 13 22.82 -19.15 21.18
C LEU A 13 24.31 -18.83 20.95
N GLY A 14 24.60 -17.79 20.15
CA GLY A 14 25.92 -17.18 20.07
C GLY A 14 26.48 -16.83 18.69
N TYR A 15 25.91 -17.34 17.59
CA TYR A 15 26.43 -17.03 16.24
C TYR A 15 25.64 -15.91 15.59
N ARG A 16 26.33 -14.81 15.29
CA ARG A 16 25.83 -13.71 14.46
C ARG A 16 25.90 -14.12 13.00
N VAL A 17 24.84 -13.86 12.23
CA VAL A 17 24.86 -14.14 10.79
C VAL A 17 25.67 -13.07 10.06
N LEU A 18 26.37 -13.44 8.98
CA LEU A 18 27.22 -12.49 8.26
C LEU A 18 26.40 -11.40 7.58
N ARG A 19 25.33 -11.76 6.86
CA ARG A 19 24.48 -10.84 6.10
C ARG A 19 23.02 -11.24 6.16
N LEU A 20 22.15 -10.24 6.27
CA LEU A 20 20.71 -10.35 6.05
C LEU A 20 20.30 -9.43 4.90
N PHE A 21 19.94 -10.00 3.75
CA PHE A 21 19.38 -9.28 2.61
C PHE A 21 17.87 -9.14 2.78
N VAL A 22 17.38 -7.90 2.73
CA VAL A 22 15.96 -7.57 2.85
C VAL A 22 15.43 -7.07 1.51
N ASN A 23 14.63 -7.91 0.86
CA ASN A 23 13.97 -7.56 -0.39
C ASN A 23 12.47 -7.37 -0.16
N ARG A 24 11.99 -6.16 -0.42
CA ARG A 24 10.60 -5.83 -0.17
C ARG A 24 9.99 -4.89 -1.18
N GLU A 25 8.85 -5.29 -1.74
CA GLU A 25 8.03 -4.47 -2.62
C GLU A 25 6.64 -4.22 -2.01
N SER A 26 6.15 -3.00 -2.10
CA SER A 26 4.83 -2.55 -1.62
C SER A 26 3.66 -3.10 -2.42
N ASP A 27 3.89 -3.50 -3.66
CA ASP A 27 2.85 -3.96 -4.56
C ASP A 27 2.89 -5.48 -4.65
N GLU A 28 2.01 -6.12 -3.87
CA GLU A 28 1.72 -7.57 -3.90
C GLU A 28 1.46 -8.14 -5.30
N GLN A 29 1.21 -7.29 -6.30
CA GLN A 29 0.89 -7.71 -7.66
C GLN A 29 2.01 -7.40 -8.68
N ASP A 30 3.05 -6.65 -8.29
CA ASP A 30 4.11 -6.25 -9.21
C ASP A 30 5.35 -7.12 -9.05
N ARG A 31 5.22 -8.38 -9.51
CA ARG A 31 6.28 -9.39 -9.50
C ARG A 31 7.54 -8.93 -10.23
N LEU A 32 7.38 -8.24 -11.36
CA LEU A 32 8.49 -7.67 -12.14
C LEU A 32 9.22 -6.56 -11.37
N MET A 33 8.47 -5.71 -10.67
CA MET A 33 9.08 -4.71 -9.80
C MET A 33 9.83 -5.36 -8.63
N PHE A 34 9.32 -6.46 -8.06
CA PHE A 34 10.04 -7.22 -7.05
C PHE A 34 11.36 -7.77 -7.58
N GLU A 35 11.39 -8.37 -8.78
CA GLU A 35 12.64 -8.84 -9.42
C GLU A 35 13.64 -7.71 -9.64
N GLY A 36 13.18 -6.56 -10.14
CA GLY A 36 14.03 -5.38 -10.30
C GLY A 36 14.59 -4.88 -8.96
N MET A 37 13.80 -4.97 -7.87
CA MET A 37 14.26 -4.62 -6.54
C MET A 37 15.27 -5.60 -5.97
N THR A 38 15.03 -6.90 -6.17
CA THR A 38 15.96 -7.97 -5.84
C THR A 38 17.30 -7.70 -6.53
N ALA A 39 17.30 -7.49 -7.86
CA ALA A 39 18.51 -7.16 -8.61
C ALA A 39 19.23 -5.91 -8.05
N GLN A 40 18.50 -4.85 -7.70
CA GLN A 40 19.09 -3.64 -7.12
C GLN A 40 19.73 -3.90 -5.75
N THR A 41 19.11 -4.68 -4.87
CA THR A 41 19.65 -5.02 -3.54
C THR A 41 20.94 -5.82 -3.65
N TYR A 42 21.01 -6.75 -4.60
CA TYR A 42 22.17 -7.63 -4.77
C TYR A 42 23.28 -7.06 -5.66
N GLN A 43 23.02 -5.98 -6.41
CA GLN A 43 24.00 -5.39 -7.34
C GLN A 43 25.38 -5.11 -6.69
N PRO A 44 25.49 -4.59 -5.46
CA PRO A 44 26.81 -4.37 -4.83
C PRO A 44 27.58 -5.67 -4.51
N TYR A 45 26.92 -6.82 -4.59
CA TYR A 45 27.45 -8.14 -4.27
C TYR A 45 27.34 -9.10 -5.47
N ALA A 46 27.19 -8.59 -6.68
CA ALA A 46 26.99 -9.42 -7.87
C ALA A 46 28.16 -10.39 -8.15
N ASP A 47 29.37 -10.01 -7.74
CA ASP A 47 30.59 -10.82 -7.87
C ASP A 47 30.74 -11.88 -6.77
N ASP A 48 29.89 -11.87 -5.73
CA ASP A 48 29.92 -12.90 -4.68
C ASP A 48 29.27 -14.19 -5.21
N PRO A 49 29.99 -15.34 -5.23
CA PRO A 49 29.46 -16.59 -5.77
C PRO A 49 28.24 -17.12 -5.02
N ARG A 50 27.95 -16.60 -3.81
CA ARG A 50 26.73 -16.93 -3.05
C ARG A 50 25.49 -16.18 -3.54
N VAL A 51 25.65 -15.09 -4.27
CA VAL A 51 24.54 -14.21 -4.71
C VAL A 51 23.96 -14.63 -6.05
N ALA A 52 24.79 -15.06 -7.00
CA ALA A 52 24.34 -15.51 -8.31
C ALA A 52 23.25 -16.61 -8.25
N PRO A 53 23.42 -17.69 -7.44
CA PRO A 53 22.39 -18.71 -7.25
C PRO A 53 21.07 -18.16 -6.70
N VAL A 54 21.12 -17.16 -5.81
CA VAL A 54 19.93 -16.54 -5.22
C VAL A 54 19.17 -15.72 -6.26
N LEU A 55 19.88 -15.01 -7.15
CA LEU A 55 19.26 -14.25 -8.24
C LEU A 55 18.62 -15.18 -9.29
N ALA A 56 19.23 -16.35 -9.54
CA ALA A 56 18.71 -17.33 -10.50
C ALA A 56 17.36 -17.94 -10.09
N LEU A 57 17.01 -17.91 -8.80
CA LEU A 57 15.71 -18.37 -8.30
C LEU A 57 14.52 -17.52 -8.76
N GLY A 58 14.76 -16.29 -9.22
CA GLY A 58 13.71 -15.34 -9.57
C GLY A 58 12.76 -15.10 -8.39
N LEU A 59 11.52 -15.60 -8.51
CA LEU A 59 10.46 -15.42 -7.51
C LEU A 59 10.00 -16.73 -6.85
N GLU A 60 10.69 -17.84 -7.12
CA GLU A 60 10.36 -19.15 -6.56
C GLU A 60 10.23 -19.13 -5.02
N PRO A 61 11.11 -18.46 -4.24
CA PRO A 61 10.99 -18.44 -2.78
C PRO A 61 9.66 -17.89 -2.25
N LEU A 62 9.02 -16.96 -2.97
CA LEU A 62 7.74 -16.39 -2.55
C LEU A 62 6.58 -17.38 -2.72
N ASP A 63 6.67 -18.25 -3.72
CA ASP A 63 5.65 -19.24 -4.07
C ASP A 63 5.83 -20.56 -3.29
N SER A 64 7.06 -20.86 -2.87
CA SER A 64 7.41 -22.11 -2.21
C SER A 64 6.82 -22.27 -0.81
N ARG A 65 6.49 -23.52 -0.47
CA ARG A 65 6.00 -23.96 0.84
C ARG A 65 6.94 -25.03 1.39
N GLY A 66 8.06 -24.60 1.97
CA GLY A 66 8.94 -25.47 2.76
C GLY A 66 10.38 -25.53 2.27
N SER A 67 10.62 -25.79 0.98
CA SER A 67 11.99 -25.80 0.44
C SER A 67 12.06 -25.38 -1.02
N ILE A 68 13.25 -25.01 -1.46
CA ILE A 68 13.63 -24.68 -2.84
C ILE A 68 14.93 -25.40 -3.17
N THR A 69 15.15 -25.70 -4.45
CA THR A 69 16.43 -26.27 -4.91
C THR A 69 17.29 -25.16 -5.47
N MET A 70 18.49 -24.98 -4.92
CA MET A 70 19.46 -23.98 -5.37
C MET A 70 20.62 -24.66 -6.07
N THR A 71 21.02 -24.17 -7.24
CA THR A 71 22.21 -24.63 -7.96
C THR A 71 23.33 -23.62 -7.78
N GLY A 72 24.42 -24.02 -7.14
CA GLY A 72 25.62 -23.20 -6.96
C GLY A 72 26.33 -22.90 -8.28
N THR A 73 27.27 -21.96 -8.26
CA THR A 73 28.15 -21.66 -9.42
C THR A 73 29.08 -22.81 -9.78
N ASP A 74 29.28 -23.76 -8.85
CA ASP A 74 29.99 -25.02 -9.03
C ASP A 74 29.13 -26.13 -9.66
N GLY A 75 27.86 -25.84 -9.98
CA GLY A 75 26.90 -26.81 -10.50
C GLY A 75 26.29 -27.74 -9.45
N LYS A 76 26.67 -27.63 -8.16
CA LYS A 76 26.09 -28.46 -7.10
C LYS A 76 24.72 -27.95 -6.71
N THR A 77 23.76 -28.87 -6.60
CA THR A 77 22.40 -28.58 -6.14
C THR A 77 22.26 -28.82 -4.65
N GLU A 78 21.68 -27.87 -3.93
CA GLU A 78 21.42 -27.91 -2.50
C GLU A 78 19.94 -27.61 -2.23
N THR A 79 19.30 -28.36 -1.34
CA THR A 79 17.94 -28.07 -0.89
C THR A 79 17.98 -27.05 0.23
N VAL A 80 17.37 -25.89 0.01
CA VAL A 80 17.29 -24.79 0.98
C VAL A 80 15.90 -24.72 1.59
N LEU A 81 15.83 -24.70 2.92
CA LEU A 81 14.57 -24.55 3.65
C LEU A 81 14.07 -23.10 3.55
N VAL A 82 12.78 -22.96 3.32
CA VAL A 82 12.07 -21.68 3.24
C VAL A 82 11.04 -21.61 4.37
N GLU A 83 11.29 -20.72 5.32
CA GLU A 83 10.39 -20.41 6.42
C GLU A 83 9.43 -19.29 6.03
N ARG A 84 8.13 -19.47 6.30
CA ARG A 84 7.11 -18.43 6.07
C ARG A 84 6.74 -17.78 7.39
N ILE A 85 7.07 -16.50 7.53
CA ILE A 85 6.74 -15.70 8.72
C ILE A 85 5.50 -14.87 8.39
N THR A 86 4.45 -15.01 9.22
CA THR A 86 3.16 -14.33 9.01
C THR A 86 2.82 -13.45 10.20
N ARG A 87 2.51 -12.18 9.94
CA ARG A 87 1.95 -11.25 10.92
C ARG A 87 0.73 -10.59 10.30
N GLY A 88 -0.45 -10.90 10.84
CA GLY A 88 -1.72 -10.46 10.28
C GLY A 88 -1.88 -10.90 8.82
N ARG A 89 -1.92 -9.95 7.87
CA ARG A 89 -2.02 -10.26 6.43
C ARG A 89 -0.68 -10.27 5.72
N THR A 90 0.36 -9.78 6.37
CA THR A 90 1.70 -9.72 5.82
C THR A 90 2.37 -11.09 5.93
N VAL A 91 2.89 -11.55 4.79
CA VAL A 91 3.72 -12.75 4.71
C VAL A 91 5.10 -12.34 4.23
N ALA A 92 6.13 -12.85 4.90
CA ALA A 92 7.51 -12.80 4.45
C ALA A 92 8.07 -14.23 4.38
N VAL A 93 9.01 -14.45 3.49
CA VAL A 93 9.74 -15.70 3.38
C VAL A 93 11.18 -15.47 3.80
N LEU A 94 11.68 -16.32 4.69
CA LEU A 94 13.03 -16.29 5.23
C LEU A 94 13.75 -17.58 4.83
N PHE A 95 14.92 -17.46 4.22
CA PHE A 95 15.75 -18.61 3.87
C PHE A 95 17.24 -18.26 3.97
N SER A 96 18.09 -19.29 4.03
CA SER A 96 19.54 -19.12 4.13
C SER A 96 20.28 -19.90 3.05
N TYR A 97 21.29 -19.28 2.44
CA TYR A 97 22.18 -19.94 1.49
C TYR A 97 23.64 -19.61 1.80
N ARG A 98 24.46 -20.64 2.05
CA ARG A 98 25.91 -20.52 2.31
C ARG A 98 26.28 -19.41 3.31
N GLY A 99 25.53 -19.34 4.41
CA GLY A 99 25.74 -18.39 5.52
C GLY A 99 25.10 -17.01 5.34
N TYR A 100 24.47 -16.72 4.19
CA TYR A 100 23.66 -15.52 3.97
C TYR A 100 22.19 -15.79 4.23
N TRP A 101 21.51 -14.82 4.82
CA TRP A 101 20.07 -14.87 5.06
C TRP A 101 19.32 -13.89 4.18
N HIS A 102 18.12 -14.28 3.78
CA HIS A 102 17.31 -13.56 2.80
C HIS A 102 15.87 -13.45 3.31
N LEU A 103 15.42 -12.23 3.59
CA LEU A 103 14.04 -11.93 4.00
C LEU A 103 13.32 -11.24 2.85
N TRP A 104 12.36 -11.94 2.24
CA TRP A 104 11.63 -11.46 1.07
C TRP A 104 10.15 -11.26 1.40
N SER A 105 9.58 -10.11 1.04
CA SER A 105 8.17 -9.85 1.27
C SER A 105 7.57 -8.92 0.22
N MET A 106 6.38 -9.25 -0.28
CA MET A 106 5.60 -8.35 -1.14
C MET A 106 4.65 -7.44 -0.35
N ALA A 107 4.87 -7.28 0.95
CA ALA A 107 4.02 -6.46 1.80
C ALA A 107 4.40 -4.97 1.79
N SER A 108 3.42 -4.14 2.11
CA SER A 108 3.61 -2.70 2.26
C SER A 108 4.23 -2.37 3.63
N ALA A 109 5.41 -1.73 3.66
CA ALA A 109 6.02 -1.15 4.87
C ALA A 109 5.35 0.17 5.30
N ALA A 110 4.17 0.41 4.77
CA ALA A 110 3.47 1.68 4.79
C ALA A 110 2.04 1.52 5.30
N THR A 111 1.57 0.27 5.39
CA THR A 111 0.26 -0.05 5.95
C THR A 111 0.45 -0.26 7.45
N GLU A 112 -0.10 0.65 8.24
CA GLU A 112 -0.14 0.50 9.69
C GLU A 112 -1.42 -0.25 10.10
N THR A 113 -1.31 -1.07 11.14
CA THR A 113 -2.45 -1.68 11.82
C THR A 113 -3.23 -0.62 12.59
N GLU A 114 -4.36 -1.00 13.18
CA GLU A 114 -5.15 -0.10 14.06
C GLU A 114 -4.31 0.38 15.27
N ALA A 115 -3.27 -0.37 15.66
CA ALA A 115 -2.31 -0.01 16.70
C ALA A 115 -1.17 0.92 16.21
N GLY A 116 -1.18 1.35 14.94
CA GLY A 116 -0.10 2.19 14.38
C GLY A 116 1.18 1.43 14.04
N LEU A 117 1.15 0.09 14.08
CA LEU A 117 2.31 -0.77 13.81
C LEU A 117 2.33 -1.27 12.37
N ASN A 118 3.49 -1.33 11.73
CA ASN A 118 3.61 -1.95 10.42
C ASN A 118 3.98 -3.44 10.54
N GLU A 119 3.12 -4.33 10.02
CA GLU A 119 3.31 -5.78 10.13
C GLU A 119 4.65 -6.27 9.54
N PHE A 120 5.13 -5.69 8.43
CA PHE A 120 6.43 -6.04 7.86
C PHE A 120 7.59 -5.58 8.75
N THR A 121 7.53 -4.35 9.29
CA THR A 121 8.53 -3.87 10.25
C THR A 121 8.61 -4.78 11.47
N GLN A 122 7.48 -5.26 11.98
CA GLN A 122 7.47 -6.22 13.10
C GLN A 122 8.16 -7.55 12.74
N ILE A 123 7.90 -8.09 11.54
CA ILE A 123 8.62 -9.29 11.05
C ILE A 123 10.12 -9.01 10.94
N LEU A 124 10.51 -7.86 10.39
CA LEU A 124 11.92 -7.51 10.23
C LEU A 124 12.62 -7.38 11.60
N ILE A 125 11.96 -6.77 12.59
CA ILE A 125 12.45 -6.68 13.96
C ILE A 125 12.66 -8.08 14.54
N GLU A 126 11.66 -8.96 14.45
CA GLU A 126 11.74 -10.36 14.90
C GLU A 126 12.92 -11.11 14.25
N VAL A 127 13.14 -10.92 12.95
CA VAL A 127 14.25 -11.55 12.22
C VAL A 127 15.61 -10.98 12.64
N ILE A 128 15.72 -9.67 12.86
CA ILE A 128 16.96 -9.03 13.34
C ILE A 128 17.28 -9.51 14.76
N GLU A 129 16.28 -9.58 15.64
CA GLU A 129 16.42 -10.08 17.01
C GLU A 129 16.78 -11.56 17.05
N ARG A 130 16.31 -12.35 16.08
CA ARG A 130 16.69 -13.77 15.96
C ARG A 130 18.11 -13.96 15.44
N LEU A 131 18.49 -13.24 14.38
CA LEU A 131 19.71 -13.54 13.60
C LEU A 131 20.93 -12.69 13.96
N HIS A 132 20.76 -11.54 14.62
CA HIS A 132 21.82 -10.60 15.00
C HIS A 132 22.83 -10.33 13.85
N PRO A 133 22.37 -9.94 12.64
CA PRO A 133 23.23 -9.88 11.47
C PRO A 133 24.37 -8.87 11.63
N ILE A 134 25.56 -9.18 11.13
CA ILE A 134 26.64 -8.21 11.04
C ILE A 134 26.24 -7.10 10.06
N GLU A 135 25.84 -7.48 8.83
CA GLU A 135 25.34 -6.54 7.82
C GLU A 135 23.86 -6.75 7.49
N LEU A 136 23.09 -5.65 7.51
CA LEU A 136 21.70 -5.59 7.01
C LEU A 136 21.70 -4.88 5.65
N VAL A 137 21.30 -5.58 4.59
CA VAL A 137 21.39 -5.08 3.21
C VAL A 137 20.01 -4.87 2.61
N ALA A 138 19.77 -3.71 2.00
CA ALA A 138 18.57 -3.40 1.24
C ALA A 138 18.89 -2.50 0.04
N ALA A 139 18.04 -2.49 -0.98
CA ALA A 139 18.23 -1.59 -2.13
C ALA A 139 18.20 -0.09 -1.79
N ASN A 140 17.42 0.32 -0.78
CA ASN A 140 17.39 1.68 -0.24
C ASN A 140 16.65 1.71 1.11
N VAL A 141 16.78 2.82 1.85
CA VAL A 141 16.16 2.99 3.19
C VAL A 141 14.64 2.85 3.15
N SER A 142 13.99 3.32 2.07
CA SER A 142 12.53 3.23 1.91
C SER A 142 12.00 1.78 1.81
N ARG A 143 12.88 0.80 1.59
CA ARG A 143 12.54 -0.64 1.61
C ARG A 143 12.51 -1.21 3.01
N LEU A 144 13.29 -0.64 3.92
CA LEU A 144 13.31 -1.00 5.33
C LEU A 144 12.16 -0.30 6.08
N VAL A 145 11.94 0.99 5.83
CA VAL A 145 10.96 1.78 6.57
C VAL A 145 10.38 2.94 5.76
N ARG A 146 9.11 3.30 6.03
CA ARG A 146 8.40 4.42 5.38
C ARG A 146 7.54 5.26 6.35
N SER A 147 7.78 5.17 7.65
CA SER A 147 7.06 5.90 8.70
C SER A 147 8.06 6.25 9.80
N ASP A 148 8.03 7.48 10.30
CA ASP A 148 8.96 7.95 11.35
C ASP A 148 8.87 7.09 12.61
N HIS A 149 7.64 6.74 13.01
CA HIS A 149 7.40 5.90 14.17
C HIS A 149 8.03 4.50 13.99
N GLN A 150 7.85 3.91 12.80
CA GLN A 150 8.45 2.61 12.48
C GLN A 150 9.97 2.67 12.36
N ALA A 151 10.53 3.82 11.98
CA ALA A 151 11.97 4.01 11.83
C ALA A 151 12.65 3.94 13.20
N ASN A 152 12.05 4.57 14.20
CA ASN A 152 12.53 4.52 15.59
C ASN A 152 12.47 3.09 16.16
N LEU A 153 11.37 2.37 15.93
CA LEU A 153 11.24 0.97 16.36
C LEU A 153 12.31 0.08 15.71
N LEU A 154 12.51 0.21 14.39
CA LEU A 154 13.52 -0.55 13.67
C LEU A 154 14.94 -0.20 14.13
N GLN A 155 15.23 1.10 14.34
CA GLN A 155 16.54 1.54 14.84
C GLN A 155 16.83 0.99 16.24
N ALA A 156 15.83 0.95 17.12
CA ALA A 156 15.95 0.35 18.44
C ALA A 156 16.23 -1.16 18.37
N ALA A 157 15.58 -1.89 17.44
CA ALA A 157 15.85 -3.31 17.23
C ALA A 157 17.26 -3.57 16.70
N MET A 158 17.74 -2.72 15.79
CA MET A 158 19.10 -2.81 15.22
C MET A 158 20.20 -2.49 16.24
N TYR A 159 19.90 -1.69 17.27
CA TYR A 159 20.88 -1.30 18.28
C TYR A 159 21.50 -2.52 18.96
N ARG A 160 22.84 -2.62 18.90
CA ARG A 160 23.67 -3.75 19.39
C ARG A 160 23.45 -5.10 18.70
N ARG A 161 22.58 -5.17 17.68
CA ARG A 161 22.31 -6.41 16.92
C ARG A 161 22.85 -6.36 15.51
N VAL A 162 22.92 -5.15 14.93
CA VAL A 162 23.45 -4.88 13.58
C VAL A 162 24.70 -4.03 13.68
N ASP A 163 25.77 -4.45 12.99
CA ASP A 163 26.99 -3.64 12.91
C ASP A 163 26.90 -2.62 11.81
N VAL A 164 26.31 -3.00 10.67
CA VAL A 164 26.26 -2.14 9.49
C VAL A 164 24.94 -2.29 8.76
N VAL A 165 24.36 -1.17 8.33
CA VAL A 165 23.26 -1.15 7.38
C VAL A 165 23.78 -0.68 6.01
N VAL A 166 23.52 -1.43 4.95
CA VAL A 166 23.84 -1.08 3.57
C VAL A 166 22.54 -0.83 2.82
N ALA A 167 22.31 0.41 2.38
CA ALA A 167 21.13 0.82 1.64
C ALA A 167 21.52 1.38 0.28
N GLY A 168 21.51 0.53 -0.76
CA GLY A 168 22.05 0.87 -2.07
C GLY A 168 23.56 1.10 -1.99
N HIS A 169 24.02 2.32 -2.30
CA HIS A 169 25.44 2.70 -2.21
C HIS A 169 25.82 3.35 -0.88
N VAL A 170 24.87 3.52 0.06
CA VAL A 170 25.13 4.16 1.35
C VAL A 170 25.35 3.09 2.41
N ARG A 171 26.40 3.27 3.21
CA ARG A 171 26.76 2.40 4.34
C ARG A 171 26.64 3.18 5.65
N PHE A 172 25.92 2.61 6.62
CA PHE A 172 25.73 3.16 7.94
C PHE A 172 26.39 2.24 8.97
N GLU A 173 27.43 2.74 9.65
CA GLU A 173 28.02 2.04 10.78
C GLU A 173 27.10 2.19 12.01
N PHE A 174 26.66 1.08 12.58
CA PHE A 174 25.82 0.98 13.78
C PHE A 174 26.59 0.47 15.00
N SER A 175 27.79 -0.09 14.80
CA SER A 175 28.76 -0.40 15.85
C SER A 175 30.12 0.26 15.58
N GLY A 176 31.03 0.19 16.55
CA GLY A 176 32.34 0.84 16.48
C GLY A 176 32.34 2.37 16.74
N PRO A 177 33.51 3.02 16.55
CA PRO A 177 33.71 4.45 16.89
C PRO A 177 32.75 5.40 16.16
N ASN A 178 32.39 5.07 14.92
CA ASN A 178 31.54 5.91 14.06
C ASN A 178 30.05 5.55 14.14
N SER A 179 29.66 4.66 15.06
CA SER A 179 28.28 4.17 15.19
C SER A 179 27.23 5.26 15.43
N HIS A 180 27.61 6.36 16.06
CA HIS A 180 26.72 7.48 16.32
C HIS A 180 26.40 8.25 15.02
N VAL A 181 27.39 8.43 14.14
CA VAL A 181 27.21 9.07 12.84
C VAL A 181 26.32 8.22 11.95
N GLY A 182 26.58 6.91 11.85
CA GLY A 182 25.75 6.03 11.00
C GLY A 182 24.30 5.94 11.48
N ARG A 183 24.07 5.89 12.80
CA ARG A 183 22.71 5.96 13.37
C ARG A 183 22.01 7.29 13.07
N LEU A 184 22.71 8.41 13.18
CA LEU A 184 22.16 9.73 12.85
C LEU A 184 21.80 9.81 11.36
N LEU A 185 22.71 9.41 10.47
CA LEU A 185 22.47 9.42 9.02
C LEU A 185 21.31 8.50 8.62
N PHE A 186 21.20 7.32 9.24
CA PHE A 186 20.06 6.44 9.03
C PHE A 186 18.75 7.09 9.46
N ALA A 187 18.71 7.71 10.64
CA ALA A 187 17.52 8.40 11.14
C ALA A 187 17.09 9.56 10.22
N VAL A 188 18.04 10.37 9.75
CA VAL A 188 17.77 11.46 8.80
C VAL A 188 17.19 10.93 7.50
N LEU A 189 17.76 9.88 6.91
CA LEU A 189 17.26 9.31 5.66
C LEU A 189 15.92 8.59 5.82
N ALA A 190 15.68 7.97 6.98
CA ALA A 190 14.39 7.36 7.28
C ALA A 190 13.29 8.44 7.40
N MET A 191 13.60 9.56 8.06
CA MET A 191 12.73 10.73 8.12
C MET A 191 12.45 11.31 6.72
N MET A 192 13.49 11.48 5.90
CA MET A 192 13.30 11.94 4.51
C MET A 192 12.43 10.98 3.69
N ALA A 193 12.58 9.67 3.87
CA ALA A 193 11.76 8.67 3.19
C ALA A 193 10.28 8.71 3.63
N ALA A 194 10.02 8.99 4.91
CA ALA A 194 8.67 9.21 5.42
C ALA A 194 8.06 10.51 4.88
N MET A 195 8.83 11.62 4.89
CA MET A 195 8.40 12.90 4.32
C MET A 195 8.06 12.80 2.83
N GLU A 196 8.90 12.12 2.03
CA GLU A 196 8.64 11.92 0.60
C GLU A 196 7.32 11.18 0.39
N ARG A 197 7.07 10.11 1.16
CA ARG A 197 5.81 9.37 1.12
C ARG A 197 4.63 10.28 1.46
N ASP A 198 4.73 11.07 2.52
CA ASP A 198 3.64 11.95 2.96
C ASP A 198 3.35 13.00 1.89
N TRP A 199 4.36 13.57 1.24
CA TRP A 199 4.19 14.47 0.10
C TRP A 199 3.52 13.80 -1.10
N ILE A 200 3.85 12.53 -1.39
CA ILE A 200 3.15 11.77 -2.43
C ILE A 200 1.67 11.59 -2.07
N VAL A 201 1.36 11.22 -0.82
CA VAL A 201 -0.02 11.06 -0.35
C VAL A 201 -0.77 12.39 -0.46
N GLN A 202 -0.19 13.48 0.07
CA GLN A 202 -0.75 14.83 -0.03
C GLN A 202 -1.03 15.23 -1.48
N ARG A 203 -0.08 15.00 -2.39
CA ARG A 203 -0.25 15.32 -3.82
C ARG A 203 -1.37 14.50 -4.47
N VAL A 204 -1.46 13.20 -4.17
CA VAL A 204 -2.53 12.33 -4.71
C VAL A 204 -3.90 12.77 -4.18
N THR A 205 -3.97 13.20 -2.92
CA THR A 205 -5.18 13.74 -2.31
C THR A 205 -5.57 15.07 -2.92
N ALA A 206 -4.62 15.99 -3.10
CA ALA A 206 -4.82 17.27 -3.81
C ALA A 206 -5.37 17.07 -5.23
N GLY A 207 -4.74 16.17 -5.99
CA GLY A 207 -5.20 15.83 -7.35
C GLY A 207 -6.56 15.12 -7.38
N THR A 208 -6.96 14.47 -6.28
CA THR A 208 -8.29 13.86 -6.16
C THR A 208 -9.36 14.92 -5.88
N ILE A 209 -9.10 15.86 -4.98
CA ILE A 209 -9.98 17.00 -4.71
C ILE A 209 -10.13 17.86 -5.96
N ALA A 210 -9.04 18.16 -6.66
CA ALA A 210 -9.08 18.93 -7.89
C ALA A 210 -9.94 18.26 -8.99
N ARG A 211 -9.92 16.93 -9.10
CA ARG A 211 -10.81 16.19 -10.00
C ARG A 211 -12.27 16.28 -9.57
N TRP A 212 -12.55 16.05 -8.29
CA TRP A 212 -13.90 16.15 -7.75
C TRP A 212 -14.50 17.54 -7.99
N ARG A 213 -13.75 18.62 -7.72
CA ARG A 213 -14.20 20.00 -7.97
C ARG A 213 -14.52 20.30 -9.44
N ARG A 214 -13.93 19.55 -10.38
CA ARG A 214 -14.20 19.66 -11.82
C ARG A 214 -15.37 18.79 -12.27
N GLY A 215 -16.10 18.16 -11.33
CA GLY A 215 -17.15 17.19 -11.65
C GLY A 215 -16.62 15.86 -12.21
N LEU A 216 -15.32 15.60 -12.09
CA LEU A 216 -14.69 14.37 -12.57
C LEU A 216 -14.70 13.30 -11.49
N TRP A 217 -14.70 12.04 -11.90
CA TRP A 217 -14.65 10.91 -10.99
C TRP A 217 -13.37 10.95 -10.12
N PRO A 218 -13.49 11.00 -8.78
CA PRO A 218 -12.33 11.14 -7.90
C PRO A 218 -11.47 9.88 -7.82
N ARG A 219 -11.86 8.76 -8.43
CA ARG A 219 -11.10 7.50 -8.39
C ARG A 219 -10.59 7.09 -9.76
N GLY A 220 -9.75 6.06 -9.81
CA GLY A 220 -9.23 5.54 -11.08
C GLY A 220 -10.21 4.60 -11.78
N LYS A 221 -9.92 4.22 -13.03
CA LYS A 221 -10.73 3.30 -13.87
C LYS A 221 -11.11 2.01 -13.13
N GLN A 222 -10.24 1.49 -12.28
CA GLN A 222 -10.49 0.28 -11.47
C GLN A 222 -11.59 0.42 -10.40
N PHE A 223 -12.13 1.63 -10.19
CA PHE A 223 -13.18 1.92 -9.21
C PHE A 223 -14.50 2.34 -9.87
N VAL A 224 -14.62 2.21 -11.19
CA VAL A 224 -15.88 2.49 -11.89
C VAL A 224 -16.94 1.48 -11.41
N PRO A 225 -18.09 1.94 -10.89
CA PRO A 225 -19.17 1.05 -10.48
C PRO A 225 -19.74 0.25 -11.66
N PHE A 226 -20.27 -0.94 -11.38
CA PHE A 226 -20.99 -1.71 -12.40
C PHE A 226 -22.18 -0.88 -12.92
N GLY A 227 -22.44 -0.95 -14.23
CA GLY A 227 -23.41 -0.07 -14.89
C GLY A 227 -22.86 1.29 -15.34
N TYR A 228 -21.62 1.65 -15.02
CA TYR A 228 -21.01 2.92 -15.45
C TYR A 228 -19.81 2.71 -16.37
N ALA A 229 -19.50 3.75 -17.15
CA ALA A 229 -18.26 3.91 -17.90
C ALA A 229 -17.54 5.19 -17.45
N LEU A 230 -16.21 5.19 -17.52
CA LEU A 230 -15.41 6.39 -17.33
C LEU A 230 -14.96 6.88 -18.70
N THR A 231 -15.34 8.10 -19.08
CA THR A 231 -14.85 8.75 -20.29
C THR A 231 -13.35 9.02 -20.19
N ASP A 232 -12.71 9.34 -21.32
CA ASP A 232 -11.29 9.70 -21.32
C ASP A 232 -11.01 11.01 -20.56
N ASP A 233 -11.99 11.93 -20.52
CA ASP A 233 -11.94 13.14 -19.69
C ASP A 233 -12.15 12.87 -18.19
N GLY A 234 -12.47 11.63 -17.81
CA GLY A 234 -12.68 11.23 -16.41
C GLY A 234 -14.08 11.51 -15.88
N VAL A 235 -15.06 11.74 -16.74
CA VAL A 235 -16.48 11.86 -16.37
C VAL A 235 -17.07 10.46 -16.24
N LEU A 236 -17.84 10.23 -15.17
CA LEU A 236 -18.55 8.97 -14.97
C LEU A 236 -19.94 9.04 -15.61
N LEU A 237 -20.21 8.18 -16.60
CA LEU A 237 -21.49 8.15 -17.31
C LEU A 237 -22.20 6.80 -17.10
N PRO A 238 -23.53 6.79 -16.90
CA PRO A 238 -24.30 5.55 -16.84
C PRO A 238 -24.28 4.87 -18.21
N ARG A 239 -24.41 3.55 -18.18
CA ARG A 239 -24.65 2.69 -19.35
C ARG A 239 -26.09 2.19 -19.30
N PRO A 240 -27.06 2.90 -19.92
CA PRO A 240 -28.48 2.57 -19.81
C PRO A 240 -28.80 1.14 -20.25
N GLU A 241 -28.03 0.59 -21.19
CA GLU A 241 -28.18 -0.79 -21.66
C GLU A 241 -27.91 -1.84 -20.56
N LEU A 242 -27.23 -1.47 -19.47
CA LEU A 242 -26.99 -2.34 -18.32
C LEU A 242 -28.01 -2.15 -17.18
N ARG A 243 -29.05 -1.34 -17.37
CA ARG A 243 -30.06 -1.06 -16.34
C ARG A 243 -30.70 -2.34 -15.78
N ALA A 244 -31.10 -3.26 -16.65
CA ALA A 244 -31.68 -4.55 -16.24
C ALA A 244 -30.69 -5.37 -15.39
N ASN A 245 -29.41 -5.38 -15.75
CA ASN A 245 -28.36 -6.10 -15.02
C ASN A 245 -28.08 -5.47 -13.66
N VAL A 246 -28.04 -4.14 -13.57
CA VAL A 246 -27.86 -3.42 -12.29
C VAL A 246 -29.05 -3.68 -11.36
N ARG A 247 -30.27 -3.62 -11.89
CA ARG A 247 -31.49 -4.01 -11.15
C ARG A 247 -31.41 -5.43 -10.61
N GLN A 248 -31.06 -6.41 -11.45
CA GLN A 248 -30.92 -7.80 -11.01
C GLN A 248 -29.79 -7.98 -10.00
N MET A 249 -28.66 -7.30 -10.17
CA MET A 249 -27.57 -7.29 -9.19
C MET A 249 -28.06 -6.82 -7.82
N MET A 250 -28.88 -5.77 -7.72
CA MET A 250 -29.44 -5.31 -6.44
C MET A 250 -30.30 -6.39 -5.77
N LEU A 251 -31.13 -7.09 -6.55
CA LEU A 251 -31.96 -8.19 -6.06
C LEU A 251 -31.11 -9.35 -5.55
N VAL A 252 -30.04 -9.72 -6.28
CA VAL A 252 -29.10 -10.76 -5.85
C VAL A 252 -28.38 -10.34 -4.57
N LEU A 253 -27.87 -9.12 -4.49
CA LEU A 253 -27.15 -8.61 -3.33
C LEU A 253 -28.05 -8.52 -2.09
N SER A 254 -29.31 -8.11 -2.25
CA SER A 254 -30.30 -8.05 -1.16
C SER A 254 -31.03 -9.36 -0.87
N SER A 255 -30.66 -10.47 -1.52
CA SER A 255 -31.16 -11.79 -1.16
C SER A 255 -30.47 -12.32 0.10
N ASP A 256 -31.09 -13.31 0.75
CA ASP A 256 -30.56 -13.97 1.95
C ASP A 256 -29.59 -15.13 1.61
N GLY A 257 -29.20 -15.27 0.34
CA GLY A 257 -28.28 -16.31 -0.12
C GLY A 257 -26.86 -16.14 0.45
N ALA A 258 -26.08 -17.22 0.44
CA ALA A 258 -24.68 -17.16 0.89
C ALA A 258 -23.83 -16.27 -0.07
N PRO A 259 -22.75 -15.63 0.42
CA PRO A 259 -21.90 -14.79 -0.42
C PRO A 259 -21.36 -15.47 -1.69
N SER A 260 -21.05 -16.77 -1.62
CA SER A 260 -20.61 -17.59 -2.76
C SER A 260 -21.72 -17.81 -3.80
N GLU A 261 -22.96 -18.02 -3.37
CA GLU A 261 -24.13 -18.16 -4.25
C GLU A 261 -24.42 -16.83 -4.96
N LYS A 262 -24.38 -15.71 -4.22
CA LYS A 262 -24.50 -14.36 -4.78
C LYS A 262 -23.43 -14.13 -5.83
N GLN A 263 -22.17 -14.47 -5.56
CA GLN A 263 -21.08 -14.35 -6.53
C GLN A 263 -21.36 -15.13 -7.83
N GLN A 264 -21.84 -16.37 -7.74
CA GLN A 264 -22.19 -17.16 -8.93
C GLN A 264 -23.34 -16.54 -9.72
N GLN A 265 -24.38 -16.04 -9.04
CA GLN A 265 -25.50 -15.35 -9.70
C GLN A 265 -25.03 -14.05 -10.38
N LEU A 266 -24.17 -13.27 -9.72
CA LEU A 266 -23.57 -12.05 -10.30
C LEU A 266 -22.70 -12.36 -11.52
N ALA A 267 -21.95 -13.47 -11.50
CA ALA A 267 -21.17 -13.91 -12.67
C ALA A 267 -22.08 -14.24 -13.86
N ARG A 268 -23.22 -14.91 -13.64
CA ARG A 268 -24.23 -15.19 -14.68
C ARG A 268 -24.86 -13.91 -15.24
N LEU A 269 -24.99 -12.86 -14.43
CA LEU A 269 -25.44 -11.53 -14.88
C LEU A 269 -24.38 -10.76 -15.69
N GLY A 270 -23.19 -11.34 -15.90
CA GLY A 270 -22.09 -10.68 -16.59
C GLY A 270 -21.45 -9.57 -15.78
N VAL A 271 -21.59 -9.58 -14.45
CA VAL A 271 -20.83 -8.66 -13.59
C VAL A 271 -19.35 -9.02 -13.73
N MET A 272 -18.59 -8.10 -14.30
CA MET A 272 -17.16 -8.29 -14.53
C MET A 272 -16.36 -7.50 -13.50
N THR A 273 -15.20 -8.03 -13.18
CA THR A 273 -14.19 -7.26 -12.45
C THR A 273 -13.57 -6.26 -13.41
N GLN A 274 -13.61 -4.97 -13.05
CA GLN A 274 -12.92 -3.90 -13.78
C GLN A 274 -11.39 -4.04 -13.73
N ARG A 275 -10.86 -4.98 -12.92
CA ARG A 275 -9.45 -5.26 -12.75
C ARG A 275 -9.16 -6.64 -13.33
N GLY A 276 -8.95 -6.72 -14.65
CA GLY A 276 -8.23 -7.86 -15.20
C GLY A 276 -6.86 -7.98 -14.51
N LYS A 277 -6.35 -9.20 -14.33
CA LYS A 277 -4.91 -9.38 -14.03
C LYS A 277 -4.14 -8.59 -15.10
N ARG A 278 -3.08 -7.84 -14.77
CA ARG A 278 -2.30 -7.05 -15.75
C ARG A 278 -2.02 -7.93 -16.99
N GLY A 279 -2.57 -7.57 -18.15
CA GLY A 279 -2.44 -8.31 -19.41
C GLY A 279 -3.59 -9.28 -19.76
N ALA A 280 -4.48 -9.60 -18.83
CA ALA A 280 -5.68 -10.40 -19.08
C ALA A 280 -6.91 -9.51 -19.32
N ARG A 281 -7.81 -9.97 -20.21
CA ARG A 281 -9.16 -9.39 -20.38
C ARG A 281 -9.91 -9.36 -19.04
N GLN A 282 -10.94 -8.52 -18.94
CA GLN A 282 -11.86 -8.47 -17.79
C GLN A 282 -12.28 -9.90 -17.41
N SER A 283 -12.07 -10.29 -16.15
CA SER A 283 -12.54 -11.58 -15.66
C SER A 283 -13.90 -11.42 -15.01
N THR A 284 -14.75 -12.42 -15.18
CA THR A 284 -16.00 -12.59 -14.45
C THR A 284 -15.74 -12.64 -12.94
N VAL A 285 -16.73 -12.24 -12.15
CA VAL A 285 -16.58 -12.15 -10.69
C VAL A 285 -16.41 -13.51 -10.00
N ASP A 286 -16.76 -14.62 -10.65
CA ASP A 286 -16.53 -16.00 -10.17
C ASP A 286 -15.05 -16.36 -10.01
N ALA A 287 -14.16 -15.72 -10.76
CA ALA A 287 -12.71 -15.89 -10.64
C ALA A 287 -12.11 -15.23 -9.38
N LEU A 288 -12.91 -14.50 -8.59
CA LEU A 288 -12.47 -13.91 -7.33
C LEU A 288 -12.46 -14.96 -6.21
N SER A 289 -11.38 -15.00 -5.44
CA SER A 289 -11.21 -15.94 -4.33
C SER A 289 -11.99 -15.58 -3.06
N ASP A 290 -12.53 -14.36 -2.95
CA ASP A 290 -13.22 -13.86 -1.75
C ASP A 290 -14.59 -13.27 -2.13
N PRO A 291 -15.67 -14.07 -2.00
CA PRO A 291 -17.04 -13.62 -2.30
C PRO A 291 -17.52 -12.50 -1.37
N VAL A 292 -17.09 -12.49 -0.11
CA VAL A 292 -17.49 -11.48 0.89
C VAL A 292 -16.88 -10.13 0.53
N ALA A 293 -15.62 -10.11 0.09
CA ALA A 293 -14.98 -8.88 -0.38
C ALA A 293 -15.65 -8.31 -1.64
N LEU A 294 -16.15 -9.16 -2.54
CA LEU A 294 -16.93 -8.74 -3.70
C LEU A 294 -18.23 -8.04 -3.28
N GLU A 295 -19.03 -8.69 -2.43
CA GLU A 295 -20.31 -8.15 -1.94
C GLU A 295 -20.10 -6.80 -1.25
N ARG A 296 -19.12 -6.71 -0.34
CA ARG A 296 -18.73 -5.44 0.30
C ARG A 296 -18.33 -4.37 -0.72
N ARG A 297 -17.55 -4.72 -1.73
CA ARG A 297 -17.11 -3.76 -2.74
C ARG A 297 -18.27 -3.22 -3.58
N LEU A 298 -19.22 -4.06 -3.95
CA LEU A 298 -20.42 -3.65 -4.68
C LEU A 298 -21.30 -2.77 -3.80
N ASN A 299 -21.58 -3.19 -2.57
CA ASN A 299 -22.39 -2.42 -1.63
C ASN A 299 -21.74 -1.07 -1.24
N ALA A 300 -20.42 -0.92 -1.36
CA ALA A 300 -19.74 0.38 -1.19
C ALA A 300 -20.11 1.43 -2.27
N CYS A 301 -20.77 1.01 -3.35
CA CYS A 301 -21.29 1.87 -4.40
C CYS A 301 -22.83 2.00 -4.37
N ALA A 302 -23.51 1.48 -3.33
CA ALA A 302 -24.97 1.42 -3.30
C ALA A 302 -25.67 2.77 -3.53
N ALA A 303 -25.23 3.84 -2.85
CA ALA A 303 -25.81 5.18 -3.01
C ALA A 303 -25.75 5.71 -4.45
N ILE A 304 -24.78 5.25 -5.26
CA ILE A 304 -24.70 5.64 -6.68
C ILE A 304 -25.90 5.12 -7.45
N TRP A 305 -26.30 3.87 -7.18
CA TRP A 305 -27.41 3.28 -7.89
C TRP A 305 -28.78 3.66 -7.29
N ILE A 306 -28.83 3.94 -5.99
CA ILE A 306 -30.06 4.33 -5.29
C ILE A 306 -30.44 5.78 -5.63
N GLN A 307 -29.48 6.71 -5.58
CA GLN A 307 -29.76 8.14 -5.65
C GLN A 307 -28.79 8.95 -6.51
N GLY A 308 -27.87 8.30 -7.24
CA GLY A 308 -26.90 9.02 -8.06
C GLY A 308 -25.84 9.76 -7.24
N GLU A 309 -25.56 9.34 -6.00
CA GLU A 309 -24.58 10.00 -5.15
C GLU A 309 -23.47 9.07 -4.69
N TYR A 310 -22.26 9.61 -4.56
CA TYR A 310 -21.12 8.92 -4.00
C TYR A 310 -20.39 9.77 -2.98
N LEU A 311 -20.37 9.33 -1.73
CA LEU A 311 -19.57 9.96 -0.70
C LEU A 311 -18.13 9.41 -0.71
N TYR A 312 -17.19 10.22 -1.21
CA TYR A 312 -15.77 9.94 -1.09
C TYR A 312 -15.26 10.43 0.27
N ARG A 313 -14.82 9.48 1.10
CA ARG A 313 -14.17 9.76 2.39
C ARG A 313 -12.68 9.46 2.31
N HIS A 314 -11.86 10.33 2.88
CA HIS A 314 -10.41 10.16 2.92
C HIS A 314 -9.80 10.75 4.18
N ARG A 315 -8.91 10.01 4.84
CA ARG A 315 -8.14 10.54 5.97
C ARG A 315 -7.35 11.75 5.51
N ASN A 316 -7.45 12.85 6.22
CA ASN A 316 -6.76 14.08 5.85
C ASN A 316 -5.24 13.94 6.09
N PRO A 317 -4.40 14.10 5.05
CA PRO A 317 -2.94 14.07 5.21
C PRO A 317 -2.34 15.46 5.54
N PHE A 318 -3.16 16.50 5.70
CA PHE A 318 -2.73 17.88 5.96
C PHE A 318 -3.03 18.28 7.41
N ARG A 319 -2.12 17.95 8.33
CA ARG A 319 -2.37 18.03 9.79
C ARG A 319 -2.76 19.43 10.28
N GLU A 320 -2.32 20.49 9.62
CA GLU A 320 -2.53 21.88 10.07
C GLU A 320 -3.67 22.59 9.33
N LEU A 321 -4.22 21.99 8.27
CA LEU A 321 -5.28 22.61 7.50
C LEU A 321 -6.66 22.35 8.12
N SER A 322 -7.50 23.39 8.13
CA SER A 322 -8.94 23.33 8.45
C SER A 322 -9.80 23.07 7.22
N ASP A 323 -9.32 23.45 6.04
CA ASP A 323 -9.97 23.22 4.76
C ASP A 323 -8.92 22.92 3.69
N MET A 324 -9.34 22.26 2.61
CA MET A 324 -8.48 22.04 1.46
C MET A 324 -9.25 22.31 0.16
N ALA A 325 -8.91 23.42 -0.49
CA ALA A 325 -9.57 23.88 -1.71
C ALA A 325 -11.10 23.92 -1.52
N GLY A 326 -11.58 24.46 -0.40
CA GLY A 326 -13.01 24.57 -0.10
C GLY A 326 -13.69 23.27 0.33
N VAL A 327 -12.94 22.18 0.56
CA VAL A 327 -13.44 20.99 1.26
C VAL A 327 -13.05 21.09 2.72
N PRO A 328 -14.00 21.26 3.66
CA PRO A 328 -13.68 21.30 5.08
C PRO A 328 -13.09 19.98 5.56
N ILE A 329 -12.07 20.06 6.42
CA ILE A 329 -11.47 18.91 7.08
C ILE A 329 -12.24 18.68 8.38
N GLN A 330 -12.98 17.58 8.43
CA GLN A 330 -13.78 17.21 9.60
C GLN A 330 -12.86 16.63 10.68
N ARG A 331 -12.67 17.37 11.78
CA ARG A 331 -11.95 16.92 12.97
C ARG A 331 -12.93 16.77 14.12
N TYR A 332 -12.74 15.71 14.88
CA TYR A 332 -13.51 15.45 16.08
C TYR A 332 -12.61 15.76 17.27
N ASP A 333 -13.11 16.53 18.21
CA ASP A 333 -12.38 16.78 19.44
C ASP A 333 -12.19 15.47 20.23
N ALA A 334 -11.23 15.48 21.15
CA ALA A 334 -10.92 14.31 21.96
C ALA A 334 -12.13 13.82 22.76
N GLY A 335 -13.05 14.73 23.14
CA GLY A 335 -14.31 14.42 23.82
C GLY A 335 -15.23 13.60 22.95
N THR A 336 -15.50 14.05 21.72
CA THR A 336 -16.31 13.36 20.70
C THR A 336 -15.68 12.03 20.33
N VAL A 337 -14.35 11.95 20.18
CA VAL A 337 -13.67 10.67 19.94
C VAL A 337 -13.80 9.75 21.15
N ALA A 338 -13.69 10.28 22.37
CA ALA A 338 -13.87 9.52 23.61
C ALA A 338 -15.33 9.10 23.82
N ASP A 339 -16.30 9.90 23.42
CA ASP A 339 -17.73 9.63 23.48
C ASP A 339 -18.11 8.59 22.44
N MET A 340 -17.61 8.72 21.21
CA MET A 340 -17.71 7.67 20.20
C MET A 340 -17.09 6.36 20.73
N ARG A 341 -15.92 6.41 21.38
CA ARG A 341 -15.29 5.23 22.00
C ARG A 341 -16.07 4.70 23.20
N ARG A 342 -16.68 5.56 24.03
CA ARG A 342 -17.50 5.17 25.18
C ARG A 342 -18.80 4.55 24.74
N GLU A 343 -19.50 5.14 23.77
CA GLU A 343 -20.67 4.53 23.12
C GLU A 343 -20.31 3.19 22.48
N MET A 344 -19.17 3.10 21.80
CA MET A 344 -18.67 1.84 21.23
C MET A 344 -18.38 0.80 22.33
N GLY A 345 -17.75 1.21 23.43
CA GLY A 345 -17.43 0.33 24.56
C GLY A 345 -18.67 -0.10 25.34
N GLN A 346 -19.65 0.78 25.54
CA GLN A 346 -20.91 0.49 26.21
C GLN A 346 -21.81 -0.41 25.34
N THR A 347 -21.80 -0.25 24.01
CA THR A 347 -22.55 -1.14 23.11
C THR A 347 -21.93 -2.53 23.07
N ALA A 348 -20.59 -2.62 22.98
CA ALA A 348 -19.87 -3.89 23.07
C ALA A 348 -20.02 -4.55 24.44
N LEU A 349 -20.03 -3.77 25.52
CA LEU A 349 -20.25 -4.25 26.89
C LEU A 349 -21.71 -4.67 27.10
N ALA A 350 -22.70 -3.98 26.53
CA ALA A 350 -24.11 -4.37 26.59
C ALA A 350 -24.39 -5.65 25.78
N ASP A 351 -23.77 -5.81 24.61
CA ASP A 351 -23.83 -7.05 23.81
C ASP A 351 -23.09 -8.20 24.52
N ALA A 352 -21.96 -7.93 25.18
CA ALA A 352 -21.23 -8.90 25.98
C ALA A 352 -21.99 -9.29 27.26
N LEU A 353 -22.72 -8.36 27.89
CA LEU A 353 -23.54 -8.59 29.08
C LEU A 353 -24.91 -9.20 28.75
N ASN A 354 -25.17 -9.61 27.50
CA ASN A 354 -26.33 -10.41 27.16
C ASN A 354 -26.28 -11.75 27.95
N PRO A 355 -27.23 -12.02 28.87
CA PRO A 355 -27.10 -13.03 29.92
C PRO A 355 -27.11 -14.51 29.46
N ALA A 356 -27.06 -14.78 28.16
CA ALA A 356 -27.08 -16.13 27.60
C ALA A 356 -25.69 -16.72 27.28
N GLY A 357 -24.59 -15.98 27.49
CA GLY A 357 -23.23 -16.42 27.13
C GLY A 357 -22.35 -16.86 28.31
N PRO A 358 -21.67 -18.03 28.26
CA PRO A 358 -20.81 -18.52 29.35
C PRO A 358 -19.56 -17.66 29.61
N ALA A 359 -19.14 -16.81 28.67
CA ALA A 359 -18.01 -15.89 28.83
C ALA A 359 -18.24 -14.78 29.89
N VAL A 360 -19.50 -14.49 30.22
CA VAL A 360 -19.88 -13.40 31.14
C VAL A 360 -19.62 -13.75 32.60
N GLN A 361 -19.65 -15.03 32.97
CA GLN A 361 -19.36 -15.46 34.34
C GLN A 361 -17.85 -15.41 34.65
N MET A 362 -16.99 -15.59 33.66
CA MET A 362 -15.53 -15.46 33.81
C MET A 362 -15.06 -14.00 33.90
N LEU A 363 -15.54 -13.13 33.02
CA LEU A 363 -15.11 -11.74 32.96
C LEU A 363 -15.53 -10.92 34.19
N ARG A 364 -16.64 -11.29 34.85
CA ARG A 364 -17.07 -10.64 36.10
C ARG A 364 -16.19 -11.02 37.29
N ALA A 365 -15.64 -12.24 37.30
CA ALA A 365 -14.72 -12.70 38.34
C ALA A 365 -13.32 -12.07 38.21
N GLU A 366 -12.87 -11.75 37.00
CA GLU A 366 -11.59 -11.05 36.77
C GLU A 366 -11.69 -9.54 37.05
N LEU A 367 -12.79 -8.87 36.68
CA LEU A 367 -12.93 -7.43 36.92
C LEU A 367 -13.07 -7.07 38.41
N ASP A 368 -13.71 -7.94 39.20
CA ASP A 368 -13.85 -7.73 40.65
C ASP A 368 -12.54 -8.00 41.42
N ALA A 369 -11.55 -8.65 40.79
CA ALA A 369 -10.24 -8.92 41.39
C ALA A 369 -9.23 -7.76 41.22
N ASP A 370 -9.33 -6.99 40.13
CA ASP A 370 -8.37 -5.93 39.78
C ASP A 370 -8.68 -4.57 40.43
N VAL A 371 -9.93 -4.33 40.87
CA VAL A 371 -10.34 -3.05 41.48
C VAL A 371 -9.85 -2.91 42.93
N LEU A 372 -9.27 -3.95 43.54
CA LEU A 372 -8.91 -3.98 44.96
C LEU A 372 -7.41 -3.79 45.27
N THR A 373 -6.51 -3.62 44.28
CA THR A 373 -5.05 -3.75 44.55
C THR A 373 -4.18 -2.50 44.54
N HIS A 374 -4.61 -1.29 44.14
CA HIS A 374 -3.72 -0.12 44.23
C HIS A 374 -4.41 1.24 44.53
N PRO A 375 -4.53 1.61 45.83
CA PRO A 375 -4.64 2.99 46.26
C PRO A 375 -3.23 3.60 46.43
N ASP A 376 -3.08 4.89 46.15
CA ASP A 376 -1.87 5.72 46.32
C ASP A 376 -0.86 5.63 45.14
N GLY A 377 -0.50 6.69 44.39
CA GLY A 377 -0.64 8.12 44.60
C GLY A 377 0.73 8.80 44.60
N HIS A 378 1.28 9.16 43.44
CA HIS A 378 2.27 10.24 43.35
C HIS A 378 2.16 11.02 42.04
N GLY A 379 1.88 12.32 42.20
CA GLY A 379 1.80 13.30 41.14
C GLY A 379 3.18 13.64 40.57
N SER A 380 3.32 13.40 39.27
CA SER A 380 4.30 14.05 38.40
C SER A 380 3.51 14.77 37.31
N SER A 381 4.01 15.93 36.90
CA SER A 381 3.42 16.93 35.99
C SER A 381 2.32 16.41 35.07
N ARG A 382 1.18 17.12 35.01
CA ARG A 382 0.13 16.96 34.00
C ARG A 382 0.75 16.89 32.60
N ASN A 383 1.05 15.66 32.17
CA ASN A 383 1.17 15.30 30.78
C ASN A 383 -0.19 15.66 30.18
N GLU A 384 -0.25 16.68 29.32
CA GLU A 384 -1.31 16.69 28.32
C GLU A 384 -1.30 15.29 27.70
N PRO A 385 -2.37 14.50 27.86
CA PRO A 385 -2.38 13.13 27.39
C PRO A 385 -2.05 13.20 25.92
N ALA A 386 -0.90 12.65 25.51
CA ALA A 386 -0.34 12.75 24.17
C ALA A 386 -1.49 12.73 23.16
N GLY A 387 -1.91 13.93 22.76
CA GLY A 387 -3.23 14.10 22.18
C GLY A 387 -3.18 13.32 20.89
N ILE A 388 -4.02 12.29 20.76
CA ILE A 388 -4.18 11.62 19.49
C ILE A 388 -4.75 12.71 18.58
N HIS A 389 -3.85 13.42 17.88
CA HIS A 389 -4.22 14.50 17.00
C HIS A 389 -5.05 13.86 15.91
N ASP A 390 -6.36 14.05 16.00
CA ASP A 390 -7.25 13.63 14.95
C ASP A 390 -6.81 14.36 13.68
N SER A 391 -6.23 13.58 12.75
CA SER A 391 -5.80 14.10 11.46
C SER A 391 -6.99 14.69 10.70
N GLY A 392 -8.21 14.28 11.03
CA GLY A 392 -9.44 14.67 10.36
C GLY A 392 -9.75 13.80 9.16
N GLU A 393 -10.93 14.03 8.57
CA GLU A 393 -11.43 13.37 7.37
C GLU A 393 -11.92 14.40 6.35
N LEU A 394 -11.53 14.22 5.10
CA LEU A 394 -12.10 14.92 3.95
C LEU A 394 -13.31 14.13 3.48
N GLN A 395 -14.45 14.82 3.33
CA GLN A 395 -15.69 14.26 2.82
C GLN A 395 -16.12 15.02 1.57
N MET A 396 -16.26 14.30 0.45
CA MET A 396 -16.59 14.87 -0.85
C MET A 396 -17.80 14.13 -1.43
N LEU A 397 -18.94 14.83 -1.52
CA LEU A 397 -20.15 14.30 -2.15
C LEU A 397 -20.05 14.45 -3.67
N CYS A 398 -20.09 13.35 -4.40
CA CYS A 398 -20.06 13.34 -5.86
C CYS A 398 -21.48 13.03 -6.37
N ARG A 399 -22.05 13.90 -7.20
CA ARG A 399 -23.27 13.59 -7.93
C ARG A 399 -22.90 12.97 -9.27
N VAL A 400 -23.52 11.84 -9.60
CA VAL A 400 -23.29 11.11 -10.85
C VAL A 400 -24.61 10.95 -11.60
N PRO A 401 -24.60 11.04 -12.94
CA PRO A 401 -25.82 10.90 -13.72
C PRO A 401 -26.42 9.50 -13.56
N VAL A 402 -27.74 9.45 -13.38
CA VAL A 402 -28.53 8.21 -13.41
C VAL A 402 -29.23 8.10 -14.77
N PRO A 403 -29.49 6.88 -15.28
CA PRO A 403 -30.25 6.73 -16.51
C PRO A 403 -31.69 7.23 -16.33
N GLU A 404 -32.34 7.59 -17.43
CA GLU A 404 -33.75 8.00 -17.41
C GLU A 404 -34.64 6.91 -16.78
N GLY A 405 -35.50 7.31 -15.84
CA GLY A 405 -36.31 6.40 -15.04
C GLY A 405 -35.56 5.65 -13.92
N GLY A 406 -34.29 5.97 -13.66
CA GLY A 406 -33.50 5.40 -12.58
C GLY A 406 -32.92 4.01 -12.88
N TRP A 407 -32.18 3.44 -11.94
CA TRP A 407 -31.54 2.12 -12.10
C TRP A 407 -32.51 0.94 -11.91
N ALA A 408 -33.56 1.13 -11.11
CA ALA A 408 -34.60 0.14 -10.84
C ALA A 408 -35.90 0.85 -10.43
N GLU A 409 -36.99 0.11 -10.27
CA GLU A 409 -38.25 0.62 -9.74
C GLU A 409 -38.08 1.01 -8.24
N PRO A 410 -38.87 1.97 -7.71
CA PRO A 410 -38.73 2.45 -6.33
C PRO A 410 -38.70 1.34 -5.28
N GLU A 411 -39.52 0.31 -5.43
CA GLU A 411 -39.62 -0.80 -4.47
C GLU A 411 -38.32 -1.62 -4.40
N VAL A 412 -37.61 -1.75 -5.52
CA VAL A 412 -36.30 -2.43 -5.58
C VAL A 412 -35.24 -1.56 -4.92
N LEU A 413 -35.27 -0.24 -5.17
CA LEU A 413 -34.33 0.70 -4.58
C LEU A 413 -34.48 0.77 -3.06
N ASP A 414 -35.71 0.85 -2.55
CA ASP A 414 -36.01 0.89 -1.13
C ASP A 414 -35.60 -0.40 -0.42
N ARG A 415 -35.91 -1.56 -1.03
CA ARG A 415 -35.46 -2.87 -0.51
C ARG A 415 -33.94 -2.94 -0.44
N TYR A 416 -33.25 -2.51 -1.49
CA TYR A 416 -31.79 -2.54 -1.52
C TYR A 416 -31.17 -1.55 -0.52
N ALA A 417 -31.74 -0.35 -0.38
CA ALA A 417 -31.33 0.64 0.61
C ALA A 417 -31.46 0.09 2.05
N ALA A 418 -32.61 -0.53 2.38
CA ALA A 418 -32.83 -1.14 3.68
C ALA A 418 -31.82 -2.27 3.97
N TYR A 419 -31.53 -3.10 2.97
CA TYR A 419 -30.50 -4.15 3.07
C TYR A 419 -29.10 -3.55 3.34
N VAL A 420 -28.68 -2.50 2.63
CA VAL A 420 -27.37 -1.88 2.82
C VAL A 420 -27.26 -1.21 4.20
N GLN A 421 -28.33 -0.56 4.67
CA GLN A 421 -28.39 0.00 6.02
C GLN A 421 -28.33 -1.08 7.10
N ARG A 422 -28.94 -2.25 6.89
CA ARG A 422 -28.80 -3.41 7.78
C ARG A 422 -27.36 -3.91 7.81
N LEU A 423 -26.76 -4.16 6.65
CA LEU A 423 -25.37 -4.62 6.52
C LEU A 423 -24.39 -3.66 7.20
N ALA A 424 -24.62 -2.37 7.05
CA ALA A 424 -23.87 -1.33 7.73
C ALA A 424 -23.97 -1.42 9.26
N ARG A 425 -25.18 -1.54 9.80
CA ARG A 425 -25.42 -1.69 11.24
C ARG A 425 -24.74 -2.94 11.79
N ASP A 426 -24.88 -4.07 11.10
CA ASP A 426 -24.23 -5.33 11.49
C ASP A 426 -22.70 -5.19 11.50
N ALA A 427 -22.12 -4.56 10.47
CA ALA A 427 -20.68 -4.36 10.41
C ALA A 427 -20.13 -3.38 11.46
N ILE A 428 -20.93 -2.38 11.85
CA ILE A 428 -20.60 -1.47 12.96
C ILE A 428 -20.68 -2.22 14.30
N ARG A 429 -21.70 -3.06 14.49
CA ARG A 429 -21.85 -3.92 15.68
C ARG A 429 -20.66 -4.87 15.82
N ASP A 430 -20.31 -5.57 14.75
CA ASP A 430 -19.21 -6.54 14.76
C ASP A 430 -17.82 -5.87 14.94
N ARG A 431 -17.69 -4.61 14.53
CA ARG A 431 -16.43 -3.84 14.59
C ARG A 431 -16.68 -2.38 14.96
N PRO A 432 -16.92 -2.08 16.25
CA PRO A 432 -17.25 -0.74 16.71
C PRO A 432 -16.19 0.30 16.32
N THR A 433 -14.90 -0.09 16.29
CA THR A 433 -13.77 0.76 15.90
C THR A 433 -13.84 1.28 14.47
N ARG A 434 -14.78 0.77 13.67
CA ARG A 434 -14.97 1.11 12.25
C ARG A 434 -16.23 1.91 11.99
N ARG A 435 -16.87 2.46 13.04
CA ARG A 435 -18.01 3.36 12.88
C ARG A 435 -17.62 4.50 11.92
N PRO A 436 -18.41 4.74 10.86
CA PRO A 436 -18.19 5.88 10.00
C PRO A 436 -18.18 7.16 10.83
N ARG A 437 -17.28 8.07 10.51
CA ARG A 437 -17.30 9.42 11.09
C ARG A 437 -18.63 10.11 10.73
N PRO A 438 -19.16 10.98 11.61
CA PRO A 438 -20.31 11.83 11.27
C PRO A 438 -20.13 12.54 9.94
N LEU A 439 -21.22 12.85 9.25
CA LEU A 439 -21.13 13.61 8.01
C LEU A 439 -20.75 15.06 8.31
N SER A 440 -20.00 15.70 7.41
CA SER A 440 -19.84 17.15 7.46
C SER A 440 -21.19 17.83 7.25
N LYS A 441 -21.43 18.98 7.88
CA LYS A 441 -22.66 19.76 7.69
C LYS A 441 -23.00 20.02 6.21
N ASP A 442 -21.98 20.29 5.39
CA ASP A 442 -22.15 20.52 3.95
C ASP A 442 -22.68 19.27 3.25
N VAL A 443 -22.08 18.10 3.53
CA VAL A 443 -22.57 16.81 2.99
C VAL A 443 -23.97 16.47 3.52
N GLU A 444 -24.29 16.77 4.79
CA GLU A 444 -25.64 16.56 5.33
C GLU A 444 -26.67 17.44 4.63
N ALA A 445 -26.33 18.69 4.34
CA ALA A 445 -27.21 19.64 3.65
C ALA A 445 -27.37 19.32 2.16
N ASP A 446 -26.30 18.90 1.48
CA ASP A 446 -26.26 18.74 0.03
C ASP A 446 -26.70 17.35 -0.46
N SER A 447 -26.73 16.35 0.43
CA SER A 447 -27.08 14.98 0.12
C SER A 447 -28.59 14.78 0.02
N VAL A 448 -29.04 14.06 -1.00
CA VAL A 448 -30.44 13.63 -1.14
C VAL A 448 -30.87 12.72 0.02
N ASN A 449 -29.99 11.83 0.48
CA ASN A 449 -30.24 10.96 1.64
C ASN A 449 -29.01 10.85 2.54
N PRO A 450 -28.82 11.79 3.49
CA PRO A 450 -27.68 11.79 4.40
C PRO A 450 -27.63 10.52 5.25
N SER A 451 -28.79 10.00 5.66
CA SER A 451 -28.86 8.77 6.47
C SER A 451 -28.22 7.57 5.76
N LEU A 452 -28.43 7.45 4.44
CA LEU A 452 -27.80 6.39 3.65
C LEU A 452 -26.27 6.52 3.68
N HIS A 453 -25.71 7.72 3.49
CA HIS A 453 -24.25 7.92 3.52
C HIS A 453 -23.64 7.83 4.93
N MET A 454 -24.42 8.11 5.97
CA MET A 454 -24.00 7.93 7.36
C MET A 454 -23.88 6.44 7.70
N HIS A 455 -24.80 5.62 7.20
CA HIS A 455 -24.77 4.17 7.41
C HIS A 455 -23.81 3.47 6.44
N MET A 456 -23.64 3.95 5.21
CA MET A 456 -22.71 3.33 4.28
C MET A 456 -21.28 3.38 4.83
N LEU A 457 -20.73 2.20 5.06
CA LEU A 457 -19.33 2.07 5.41
C LEU A 457 -18.48 2.76 4.33
N PRO A 458 -17.47 3.56 4.71
CA PRO A 458 -16.54 4.12 3.75
C PRO A 458 -16.03 3.01 2.86
N SER A 459 -15.92 3.27 1.56
CA SER A 459 -15.37 2.26 0.65
C SER A 459 -13.95 1.81 1.04
N THR A 460 -13.22 2.55 1.89
CA THR A 460 -11.97 2.12 2.54
C THR A 460 -12.19 1.04 3.61
N VAL A 461 -13.28 1.12 4.37
CA VAL A 461 -13.70 0.13 5.38
C VAL A 461 -14.27 -1.12 4.72
N MET A 462 -15.13 -0.96 3.71
CA MET A 462 -15.63 -2.07 2.89
C MET A 462 -14.53 -2.78 2.11
N ARG A 463 -13.38 -2.11 1.89
CA ARG A 463 -12.21 -2.68 1.22
C ARG A 463 -11.29 -3.51 2.10
N THR A 464 -11.41 -3.46 3.42
CA THR A 464 -10.42 -4.10 4.31
C THR A 464 -10.13 -5.54 3.89
N GLY A 465 -9.01 -5.88 3.22
CA GLY A 465 -7.64 -5.35 3.24
C GLY A 465 -7.29 -3.92 2.81
N ALA A 466 -6.86 -3.14 3.81
CA ALA A 466 -6.03 -1.93 3.76
C ALA A 466 -6.68 -0.60 3.32
N TRP A 467 -6.74 0.30 4.30
CA TRP A 467 -6.55 1.73 4.08
C TRP A 467 -5.21 1.93 3.34
N THR A 468 -5.20 2.82 2.35
CA THR A 468 -4.02 3.22 1.55
C THR A 468 -3.37 2.16 0.63
N LYS A 469 -4.10 1.72 -0.42
CA LYS A 469 -3.49 1.35 -1.72
C LYS A 469 -3.85 2.33 -2.83
N THR A 470 -3.84 3.64 -2.53
CA THR A 470 -3.98 4.68 -3.58
C THR A 470 -2.64 5.05 -4.22
N THR A 471 -1.51 4.58 -3.70
CA THR A 471 -0.17 4.83 -4.25
C THR A 471 0.37 3.71 -5.13
N GLY A 472 -0.42 2.69 -5.46
CA GLY A 472 -0.10 1.71 -6.52
C GLY A 472 -0.15 2.29 -7.93
N ARG A 473 0.15 3.58 -8.08
CA ARG A 473 0.40 4.19 -9.38
C ARG A 473 1.88 4.01 -9.63
N GLY A 474 2.21 3.09 -10.54
CA GLY A 474 3.60 2.89 -10.94
C GLY A 474 4.25 4.22 -11.35
N PRO A 475 5.60 4.29 -11.38
CA PRO A 475 6.35 5.47 -11.82
C PRO A 475 5.80 6.10 -13.11
N ALA A 476 5.22 5.28 -14.00
CA ALA A 476 4.56 5.68 -15.25
C ALA A 476 3.47 6.76 -15.12
N GLN A 477 2.70 6.83 -14.03
CA GLN A 477 1.67 7.87 -13.85
C GLN A 477 2.18 9.07 -13.04
N ALA A 478 3.19 8.87 -12.17
CA ALA A 478 3.94 9.99 -11.60
C ALA A 478 4.66 10.79 -12.69
N ARG A 479 5.09 10.14 -13.78
CA ARG A 479 5.66 10.78 -15.00
C ARG A 479 4.74 11.80 -15.67
N ALA A 480 3.42 11.71 -15.49
CA ALA A 480 2.46 12.66 -16.06
C ALA A 480 2.32 13.96 -15.24
N HIS A 481 2.80 13.96 -13.99
CA HIS A 481 2.60 15.07 -13.04
C HIS A 481 3.90 15.60 -12.42
N ILE A 482 5.00 14.85 -12.47
CA ILE A 482 6.34 15.38 -12.25
C ILE A 482 6.74 16.02 -13.57
N ALA A 483 6.93 17.35 -13.60
CA ALA A 483 7.58 17.99 -14.73
C ALA A 483 8.91 17.24 -14.94
N PRO A 484 9.06 16.47 -16.03
CA PRO A 484 10.21 15.62 -16.19
C PRO A 484 11.47 16.50 -16.11
N LEU A 485 12.54 16.01 -15.48
CA LEU A 485 13.82 16.73 -15.49
C LEU A 485 14.35 16.92 -16.93
N THR A 486 13.74 16.23 -17.89
CA THR A 486 13.92 16.42 -19.33
C THR A 486 13.82 17.88 -19.74
N GLY A 487 14.86 18.36 -20.41
CA GLY A 487 14.94 19.74 -20.89
C GLY A 487 15.38 20.74 -19.83
N ARG A 488 15.62 20.32 -18.57
CA ARG A 488 16.30 21.19 -17.60
C ARG A 488 17.74 21.38 -18.00
N ARG A 489 18.18 22.62 -17.95
CA ARG A 489 19.51 23.07 -18.35
C ARG A 489 20.20 23.78 -17.21
N TRP A 490 21.51 23.63 -17.19
CA TRP A 490 22.40 24.44 -16.40
C TRP A 490 23.72 24.54 -17.16
N SER A 491 24.55 25.50 -16.79
CA SER A 491 25.85 25.73 -17.41
C SER A 491 26.88 25.92 -16.31
N ASP A 492 28.12 25.53 -16.58
CA ASP A 492 29.30 26.04 -15.89
C ASP A 492 30.16 26.85 -16.87
N ASP A 493 31.37 27.25 -16.47
CA ASP A 493 32.25 28.07 -17.31
C ASP A 493 32.69 27.37 -18.61
N GLN A 494 32.57 26.04 -18.69
CA GLN A 494 33.09 25.22 -19.79
C GLN A 494 31.98 24.50 -20.56
N TYR A 495 30.89 24.11 -19.91
CA TYR A 495 29.86 23.26 -20.49
C TYR A 495 28.43 23.73 -20.20
N ASP A 496 27.58 23.57 -21.21
CA ASP A 496 26.14 23.53 -21.06
C ASP A 496 25.69 22.08 -20.88
N TYR A 497 24.76 21.86 -19.95
CA TYR A 497 24.20 20.56 -19.64
C TYR A 497 22.69 20.52 -19.92
N GLU A 498 22.18 19.37 -20.35
CA GLU A 498 20.75 19.10 -20.40
C GLU A 498 20.46 17.66 -19.98
N ILE A 499 19.49 17.52 -19.08
CA ILE A 499 18.94 16.22 -18.73
C ILE A 499 17.95 15.80 -19.81
N ASN A 500 18.10 14.57 -20.28
CA ASN A 500 17.19 13.91 -21.21
C ASN A 500 16.77 12.56 -20.64
N ILE A 501 15.57 12.08 -21.00
CA ILE A 501 15.15 10.71 -20.68
C ILE A 501 15.91 9.76 -21.62
N ALA A 502 16.61 8.79 -21.03
CA ALA A 502 17.15 7.64 -21.74
C ALA A 502 16.20 6.44 -21.60
N ALA A 503 16.46 5.37 -22.37
CA ALA A 503 15.75 4.10 -22.19
C ALA A 503 15.95 3.53 -20.76
N ASN A 504 15.05 2.64 -20.34
CA ASN A 504 15.14 1.87 -19.08
C ASN A 504 15.16 2.71 -17.78
N ASN A 505 14.32 3.75 -17.68
CA ASN A 505 14.18 4.58 -16.46
C ASN A 505 15.45 5.33 -16.03
N LYS A 506 16.39 5.59 -16.95
CA LYS A 506 17.60 6.38 -16.68
C LYS A 506 17.44 7.79 -17.24
N TYR A 507 18.05 8.76 -16.56
CA TYR A 507 18.30 10.09 -17.14
C TYR A 507 19.70 10.08 -17.75
N ALA A 508 19.83 10.62 -18.95
CA ALA A 508 21.12 10.93 -19.55
C ALA A 508 21.37 12.42 -19.41
N VAL A 509 22.52 12.80 -18.85
CA VAL A 509 23.01 14.17 -18.90
C VAL A 509 23.84 14.29 -20.18
N ARG A 510 23.37 15.11 -21.12
CA ARG A 510 24.18 15.53 -22.26
C ARG A 510 24.91 16.80 -21.86
N ARG A 511 26.20 16.89 -22.20
CA ARG A 511 26.99 18.12 -22.06
C ARG A 511 27.61 18.50 -23.40
N TRP A 512 27.73 19.80 -23.67
CA TRP A 512 28.50 20.34 -24.80
C TRP A 512 29.22 21.62 -24.37
N PRO A 513 30.34 21.99 -25.02
CA PRO A 513 31.06 23.21 -24.67
C PRO A 513 30.18 24.45 -24.81
N VAL A 514 30.31 25.40 -23.88
CA VAL A 514 29.60 26.69 -23.94
C VAL A 514 29.93 27.40 -25.26
N GLY A 515 28.91 27.93 -25.94
CA GLY A 515 29.04 28.60 -27.24
C GLY A 515 28.90 27.70 -28.46
N THR A 516 28.69 26.39 -28.29
CA THR A 516 28.40 25.48 -29.41
C THR A 516 26.96 25.68 -29.92
N ASP A 517 26.75 26.01 -31.20
CA ASP A 517 25.40 26.05 -31.78
C ASP A 517 24.82 24.63 -31.85
N ARG A 518 23.68 24.43 -31.19
CA ARG A 518 23.00 23.12 -31.09
C ARG A 518 22.55 22.58 -32.44
N LYS A 519 22.33 23.44 -33.44
CA LYS A 519 21.98 22.98 -34.79
C LYS A 519 23.08 22.09 -35.38
N ASP A 520 24.34 22.34 -35.01
CA ASP A 520 25.48 21.58 -35.51
C ASP A 520 25.62 20.20 -34.87
N LEU A 521 25.09 20.02 -33.65
CA LEU A 521 25.12 18.75 -32.92
C LEU A 521 24.06 17.74 -33.41
N VAL A 522 22.90 18.22 -33.87
CA VAL A 522 21.81 17.36 -34.37
C VAL A 522 22.17 16.73 -35.73
N LEU A 523 22.97 17.42 -36.54
CA LEU A 523 23.39 16.94 -37.86
C LEU A 523 24.42 15.80 -37.79
N ARG A 524 25.22 15.72 -36.72
CA ARG A 524 26.24 14.67 -36.54
C ARG A 524 25.71 13.37 -35.96
N ALA A 525 24.47 13.34 -35.48
CA ALA A 525 23.88 12.19 -34.79
C ALA A 525 22.99 11.29 -35.67
N LYS A 526 22.84 11.58 -36.98
CA LYS A 526 22.19 10.64 -37.90
C LYS A 526 23.12 9.44 -38.12
N PRO A 527 22.69 8.20 -37.85
CA PRO A 527 23.47 7.03 -38.22
C PRO A 527 23.57 7.01 -39.74
N VAL A 528 24.79 7.08 -40.27
CA VAL A 528 25.06 6.79 -41.68
C VAL A 528 24.70 5.31 -41.87
N ALA A 529 23.65 5.05 -42.64
CA ALA A 529 23.35 3.69 -43.07
C ALA A 529 24.51 3.24 -43.97
N HIS A 530 25.37 2.35 -43.46
CA HIS A 530 26.33 1.66 -44.30
C HIS A 530 25.55 0.75 -45.25
N SER A 531 25.38 1.19 -46.50
CA SER A 531 25.05 0.29 -47.59
C SER A 531 26.33 -0.38 -48.04
N GLU A 532 26.45 -1.68 -47.79
CA GLU A 532 27.39 -2.55 -48.48
C GLU A 532 27.07 -2.52 -49.99
N ARG A 533 27.84 -1.74 -50.73
CA ARG A 533 28.12 -1.98 -52.13
C ARG A 533 29.59 -1.64 -52.35
N ASP A 534 30.38 -2.69 -52.54
CA ASP A 534 31.63 -2.59 -53.27
C ASP A 534 31.37 -1.93 -54.63
N PRO A 535 32.29 -1.06 -55.05
CA PRO A 535 32.81 -1.23 -56.39
C PRO A 535 34.32 -1.32 -56.40
N GLU A 536 34.75 -2.30 -57.18
CA GLU A 536 36.02 -2.42 -57.88
C GLU A 536 36.68 -1.06 -58.21
N GLY A 537 37.99 -1.02 -57.96
CA GLY A 537 38.99 -0.48 -58.89
C GLY A 537 38.83 0.96 -59.35
N ALA A 538 39.60 1.86 -58.73
CA ALA A 538 40.27 2.93 -59.47
C ALA A 538 41.52 3.40 -58.73
N ASP A 539 42.61 3.36 -59.47
CA ASP A 539 43.95 3.82 -59.15
C ASP A 539 44.06 5.36 -59.00
N LEU A 540 44.91 5.74 -58.02
CA LEU A 540 45.79 6.94 -57.92
C LEU A 540 45.20 8.33 -57.57
N PRO A 541 46.00 9.27 -57.01
CA PRO A 541 47.41 9.19 -56.58
C PRO A 541 47.66 9.16 -55.06
#